data_AF-T0IAT0-F1
#
_entry.id   AF-T0IAT0-F1
#
_cell.length_a   1.000
_cell.length_b   1.000
_cell.length_c   1.000
_cell.angle_alpha   90.00
_cell.angle_beta   90.00
_cell.angle_gamma   90.00
#
_symmetry.space_group_name_H-M   'P 1'
#
loop_
_entity.id
_entity.type
_entity.pdbx_description
1 polymer ?
#
loop_
_entity_poly.entity_id
_entity_poly.type
_entity_poly.pdbx_seq_one_letter_code
_entity_poly.pdbx_strand_id
1 'polypeptide(L)'
;MIVGCVSQAGEQAFALGRNLVLVSKLPDSVPAVTIDRQCDSSQQAIHFAAQAIMSGTQDVVIAAGAESMTRVPMGSNFQLHGSAGIGVGPWPKSIQNRYGVTEFSQFHGAQMIADKYDFTREDMDTYALGSHVKAAAAIDSGAFKAEIIPVVTPQGVFDTDDGVRRGGTMEAMAAVKELEKGGSITAANASQMTDGASAAMIVSEAALKRKTVCPLSD
;
A
#
# COMPACT_ATOMS: atom_id res chain seq x y z
N MET A 1 -8.36 7.65 -14.87
CA MET A 1 -8.10 7.08 -13.54
C MET A 1 -6.74 6.38 -13.58
N ILE A 2 -5.92 6.55 -12.56
CA ILE A 2 -4.60 5.92 -12.45
C ILE A 2 -4.61 5.14 -11.13
N VAL A 3 -4.38 3.83 -11.19
CA VAL A 3 -4.56 2.94 -10.04
C VAL A 3 -3.26 2.22 -9.71
N GLY A 4 -2.76 2.40 -8.50
CA GLY A 4 -1.64 1.62 -7.96
C GLY A 4 -2.09 0.24 -7.50
N CYS A 5 -1.42 -0.81 -7.97
CA CYS A 5 -1.59 -2.18 -7.48
C CYS A 5 -0.32 -2.97 -7.76
N VAL A 6 0.25 -3.59 -6.72
CA VAL A 6 1.52 -4.30 -6.78
C VAL A 6 1.31 -5.73 -7.27
N SER A 7 0.43 -6.49 -6.59
CA SER A 7 0.24 -7.90 -6.93
C SER A 7 -0.82 -8.05 -8.02
N GLN A 8 -0.49 -7.65 -9.25
CA GLN A 8 -1.37 -7.74 -10.42
C GLN A 8 -1.55 -9.19 -10.90
N ALA A 9 -2.18 -10.00 -10.07
CA ALA A 9 -2.48 -11.42 -10.27
C ALA A 9 -3.92 -11.71 -9.80
N GLY A 10 -4.50 -12.82 -10.28
CA GLY A 10 -5.87 -13.21 -9.92
C GLY A 10 -6.87 -12.08 -10.17
N GLU A 11 -7.63 -11.72 -9.14
CA GLU A 11 -8.67 -10.67 -9.20
C GLU A 11 -8.11 -9.26 -9.41
N GLN A 12 -6.81 -9.07 -9.19
CA GLN A 12 -6.11 -7.80 -9.38
C GLN A 12 -5.40 -7.72 -10.74
N ALA A 13 -5.50 -8.76 -11.57
CA ALA A 13 -4.92 -8.81 -12.90
C ALA A 13 -5.82 -8.13 -13.95
N PHE A 14 -5.38 -8.22 -15.22
CA PHE A 14 -6.17 -7.85 -16.39
C PHE A 14 -6.72 -6.42 -16.32
N ALA A 15 -5.80 -5.48 -16.06
CA ALA A 15 -6.07 -4.05 -15.98
C ALA A 15 -7.10 -3.67 -14.90
N LEU A 16 -6.79 -3.96 -13.62
CA LEU A 16 -7.61 -3.60 -12.46
C LEU A 16 -8.23 -2.19 -12.54
N GLY A 17 -7.45 -1.16 -12.90
CA GLY A 17 -7.96 0.20 -13.05
C GLY A 17 -9.10 0.34 -14.06
N ARG A 18 -9.09 -0.44 -15.15
CA ARG A 18 -10.19 -0.46 -16.12
C ARG A 18 -11.42 -1.17 -15.56
N ASN A 19 -11.23 -2.29 -14.86
CA ASN A 19 -12.33 -3.01 -14.21
C ASN A 19 -13.04 -2.12 -13.19
N LEU A 20 -12.30 -1.29 -12.45
CA LEU A 20 -12.87 -0.30 -11.53
C LEU A 20 -13.75 0.73 -12.22
N VAL A 21 -13.38 1.22 -13.41
CA VAL A 21 -14.26 2.12 -14.18
C VAL A 21 -15.56 1.40 -14.55
N LEU A 22 -15.45 0.19 -15.11
CA LEU A 22 -16.59 -0.57 -15.63
C LEU A 22 -17.60 -1.00 -14.55
N VAL A 23 -17.14 -1.28 -13.33
CA VAL A 23 -18.02 -1.62 -12.19
C VAL A 23 -18.57 -0.37 -11.47
N SER A 24 -17.96 0.79 -11.69
CA SER A 24 -18.40 2.04 -11.09
C SER A 24 -19.55 2.69 -11.87
N LYS A 25 -19.98 3.88 -11.41
CA LYS A 25 -20.94 4.73 -12.13
C LYS A 25 -20.29 5.67 -13.14
N LEU A 26 -18.97 5.56 -13.35
CA LEU A 26 -18.26 6.40 -14.32
C LEU A 26 -18.62 5.97 -15.74
N PRO A 27 -18.69 6.92 -16.70
CA PRO A 27 -18.89 6.57 -18.11
C PRO A 27 -17.74 5.71 -18.65
N ASP A 28 -18.05 4.80 -19.58
CA ASP A 28 -17.05 3.93 -20.23
C ASP A 28 -15.96 4.71 -20.98
N SER A 29 -16.22 5.97 -21.32
CA SER A 29 -15.26 6.90 -21.92
C SER A 29 -14.14 7.33 -20.98
N VAL A 30 -14.24 7.09 -19.67
CA VAL A 30 -13.17 7.39 -18.71
C VAL A 30 -12.03 6.38 -18.89
N PRO A 31 -10.83 6.81 -19.33
CA PRO A 31 -9.71 5.91 -19.46
C PRO A 31 -9.14 5.53 -18.09
N ALA A 32 -8.56 4.34 -18.00
CA ALA A 32 -7.87 3.92 -16.79
C ALA A 32 -6.64 3.05 -17.07
N VAL A 33 -5.67 3.13 -16.16
CA VAL A 33 -4.43 2.33 -16.19
C VAL A 33 -4.11 1.83 -14.78
N THR A 34 -3.55 0.61 -14.70
CA THR A 34 -2.96 0.08 -13.48
C THR A 34 -1.45 0.26 -13.54
N ILE A 35 -0.84 0.76 -12.46
CA ILE A 35 0.60 0.97 -12.35
C ILE A 35 1.17 0.22 -11.14
N ASP A 36 2.43 -0.16 -11.25
CA ASP A 36 3.20 -0.77 -10.17
C ASP A 36 4.51 0.02 -9.99
N ARG A 37 4.65 0.61 -8.81
CA ARG A 37 5.89 1.18 -8.24
C ARG A 37 6.12 0.62 -6.83
N GLN A 38 5.80 -0.65 -6.65
CA GLN A 38 5.86 -1.37 -5.38
C GLN A 38 5.06 -0.62 -4.29
N CYS A 39 5.58 -0.49 -3.08
CA CYS A 39 4.89 0.12 -1.94
C CYS A 39 4.42 1.58 -2.19
N ASP A 40 4.98 2.24 -3.21
CA ASP A 40 4.70 3.65 -3.58
C ASP A 40 3.68 3.78 -4.72
N SER A 41 3.02 2.68 -5.14
CA SER A 41 2.17 2.66 -6.35
C SER A 41 1.02 3.66 -6.32
N SER A 42 0.34 3.84 -5.18
CA SER A 42 -0.78 4.78 -5.04
C SER A 42 -0.31 6.23 -4.99
N GLN A 43 0.81 6.52 -4.32
CA GLN A 43 1.42 7.84 -4.33
C GLN A 43 1.97 8.19 -5.73
N GLN A 44 2.53 7.23 -6.46
CA GLN A 44 2.88 7.43 -7.87
C GLN A 44 1.68 7.77 -8.75
N ALA A 45 0.50 7.22 -8.45
CA ALA A 45 -0.72 7.57 -9.16
C ALA A 45 -1.08 9.05 -8.96
N ILE A 46 -0.88 9.60 -7.76
CA ILE A 46 -1.04 11.04 -7.48
C ILE A 46 -0.03 11.86 -8.28
N HIS A 47 1.24 11.46 -8.32
CA HIS A 47 2.25 12.16 -9.10
C HIS A 47 1.94 12.18 -10.60
N PHE A 48 1.46 11.06 -11.17
CA PHE A 48 1.04 11.04 -12.57
C PHE A 48 -0.22 11.87 -12.82
N ALA A 49 -1.17 11.86 -11.89
CA ALA A 49 -2.36 12.72 -11.97
C ALA A 49 -1.99 14.21 -11.99
N ALA A 50 -1.09 14.63 -11.10
CA ALA A 50 -0.58 16.00 -11.07
C ALA A 50 0.13 16.36 -12.38
N GLN A 51 0.99 15.49 -12.91
CA GLN A 51 1.68 15.70 -14.19
C GLN A 51 0.70 15.81 -15.37
N ALA A 52 -0.35 14.98 -15.41
CA ALA A 52 -1.37 15.04 -16.46
C ALA A 52 -2.15 16.37 -16.42
N ILE A 53 -2.43 16.88 -15.22
CA ILE A 53 -3.08 18.18 -15.02
C ILE A 53 -2.15 19.33 -15.39
N MET A 54 -0.92 19.32 -14.89
CA MET A 54 0.08 20.36 -15.17
C MET A 54 0.44 20.46 -16.65
N SER A 55 0.39 19.34 -17.38
CA SER A 55 0.61 19.31 -18.84
C SER A 55 -0.59 19.80 -19.65
N GLY A 56 -1.74 20.04 -19.02
CA GLY A 56 -2.99 20.41 -19.69
C GLY A 56 -3.64 19.27 -20.48
N THR A 57 -3.15 18.03 -20.34
CA THR A 57 -3.70 16.88 -21.06
C THR A 57 -4.97 16.33 -20.41
N GLN A 58 -5.15 16.57 -19.10
CA GLN A 58 -6.32 16.16 -18.34
C GLN A 58 -6.74 17.25 -17.37
N ASP A 59 -8.05 17.43 -17.21
CA ASP A 59 -8.62 18.41 -16.28
C ASP A 59 -8.99 17.81 -14.91
N VAL A 60 -9.30 16.51 -14.90
CA VAL A 60 -9.73 15.77 -13.72
C VAL A 60 -9.15 14.37 -13.82
N VAL A 61 -8.45 13.94 -12.77
CA VAL A 61 -7.84 12.62 -12.69
C VAL A 61 -8.14 12.02 -11.32
N ILE A 62 -8.70 10.81 -11.31
CA ILE A 62 -8.79 10.01 -10.08
C ILE A 62 -7.50 9.21 -9.95
N ALA A 63 -6.72 9.50 -8.92
CA ALA A 63 -5.58 8.70 -8.48
C ALA A 63 -6.08 7.74 -7.39
N ALA A 64 -5.81 6.45 -7.51
CA ALA A 64 -6.28 5.45 -6.57
C ALA A 64 -5.21 4.39 -6.28
N GLY A 65 -5.44 3.58 -5.27
CA GLY A 65 -4.70 2.36 -4.98
C GLY A 65 -5.64 1.28 -4.46
N ALA A 66 -5.37 0.03 -4.80
CA ALA A 66 -6.10 -1.10 -4.23
C ALA A 66 -5.18 -2.32 -4.14
N GLU A 67 -5.22 -2.99 -2.99
CA GLU A 67 -4.52 -4.24 -2.76
C GLU A 67 -5.37 -5.12 -1.81
N SER A 68 -5.54 -6.39 -2.14
CA SER A 68 -6.11 -7.41 -1.26
C SER A 68 -5.11 -8.52 -1.04
N MET A 69 -4.29 -8.36 0.00
CA MET A 69 -3.24 -9.29 0.35
C MET A 69 -3.78 -10.61 0.93
N THR A 70 -5.00 -10.64 1.45
CA THR A 70 -5.66 -11.88 1.90
C THR A 70 -6.04 -12.77 0.72
N ARG A 71 -6.43 -12.18 -0.41
CA ARG A 71 -6.90 -12.90 -1.61
C ARG A 71 -5.80 -13.09 -2.65
N VAL A 72 -4.93 -12.11 -2.78
CA VAL A 72 -3.75 -12.13 -3.64
C VAL A 72 -2.52 -11.79 -2.79
N PRO A 73 -1.92 -12.80 -2.13
CA PRO A 73 -0.76 -12.60 -1.27
C PRO A 73 0.39 -11.90 -2.00
N MET A 74 1.16 -11.09 -1.26
CA MET A 74 2.32 -10.40 -1.80
C MET A 74 3.26 -11.37 -2.53
N GLY A 75 3.65 -10.99 -3.75
CA GLY A 75 4.52 -11.79 -4.60
C GLY A 75 3.83 -12.88 -5.43
N SER A 76 2.50 -13.05 -5.32
CA SER A 76 1.74 -13.99 -6.16
C SER A 76 1.97 -13.79 -7.67
N ASN A 77 2.18 -12.54 -8.10
CA ASN A 77 2.46 -12.17 -9.49
C ASN A 77 3.78 -12.72 -10.04
N PHE A 78 4.73 -13.18 -9.21
CA PHE A 78 5.95 -13.83 -9.68
C PHE A 78 6.17 -15.23 -9.10
N GLN A 79 5.78 -15.48 -7.84
CA GLN A 79 5.97 -16.78 -7.19
C GLN A 79 5.16 -17.89 -7.86
N LEU A 80 3.88 -17.64 -8.19
CA LEU A 80 3.02 -18.64 -8.83
C LEU A 80 3.51 -18.99 -10.24
N HIS A 81 3.99 -18.00 -11.00
CA HIS A 81 4.60 -18.24 -12.31
C HIS A 81 5.86 -19.10 -12.17
N GLY A 82 6.72 -18.81 -11.19
CA GLY A 82 7.90 -19.62 -10.88
C GLY A 82 7.55 -21.07 -10.54
N SER A 83 6.55 -21.29 -9.67
CA SER A 83 6.06 -22.63 -9.33
C SER A 83 5.46 -23.38 -10.53
N ALA A 84 4.90 -22.66 -11.50
CA ALA A 84 4.39 -23.23 -12.75
C ALA A 84 5.46 -23.40 -13.83
N GLY A 85 6.73 -23.04 -13.58
CA GLY A 85 7.81 -23.08 -14.56
C GLY A 85 7.70 -22.03 -15.67
N ILE A 86 6.97 -20.94 -15.42
CA ILE A 86 6.76 -19.84 -16.37
C ILE A 86 7.77 -18.72 -16.08
N GLY A 87 8.70 -18.52 -17.00
CA GLY A 87 9.76 -17.52 -16.87
C GLY A 87 10.84 -17.90 -15.85
N VAL A 88 11.74 -16.96 -15.58
CA VAL A 88 12.92 -17.16 -14.69
C VAL A 88 12.89 -16.28 -13.45
N GLY A 89 11.74 -15.67 -13.15
CA GLY A 89 11.57 -14.70 -12.06
C GLY A 89 12.02 -13.28 -12.43
N PRO A 90 11.79 -12.30 -11.53
CA PRO A 90 12.03 -10.88 -11.81
C PRO A 90 13.49 -10.44 -11.66
N TRP A 91 14.35 -11.28 -11.05
CA TRP A 91 15.76 -10.95 -10.78
C TRP A 91 16.71 -11.83 -11.61
N PRO A 92 17.13 -11.40 -12.80
CA PRO A 92 18.14 -12.13 -13.56
C PRO A 92 19.49 -12.14 -12.82
N LYS A 93 20.32 -13.15 -13.12
CA LYS A 93 21.63 -13.36 -12.50
C LYS A 93 22.58 -12.16 -12.60
N SER A 94 22.43 -11.32 -13.62
CA SER A 94 23.19 -10.07 -13.76
C SER A 94 22.89 -9.06 -12.64
N ILE A 95 21.64 -8.97 -12.16
CA ILE A 95 21.27 -8.13 -11.02
C ILE A 95 21.87 -8.72 -9.74
N GLN A 96 21.70 -10.02 -9.53
CA GLN A 96 22.27 -10.73 -8.37
C GLN A 96 23.78 -10.52 -8.27
N ASN A 97 24.52 -10.73 -9.37
CA ASN A 97 25.96 -10.53 -9.43
C ASN A 97 26.37 -9.07 -9.18
N ARG A 98 25.61 -8.09 -9.69
CA ARG A 98 25.90 -6.67 -9.51
C ARG A 98 25.82 -6.24 -8.05
N TYR A 99 24.85 -6.78 -7.31
CA TYR A 99 24.62 -6.42 -5.91
C TYR A 99 25.18 -7.43 -4.90
N GLY A 100 25.70 -8.57 -5.37
CA GLY A 100 26.23 -9.62 -4.51
C GLY A 100 25.17 -10.31 -3.66
N VAL A 101 23.90 -10.31 -4.09
CA VAL A 101 22.77 -10.90 -3.35
C VAL A 101 22.08 -11.97 -4.17
N THR A 102 21.54 -12.99 -3.52
CA THR A 102 20.74 -14.04 -4.16
C THR A 102 19.27 -13.64 -4.31
N GLU A 103 18.79 -12.72 -3.48
CA GLU A 103 17.42 -12.23 -3.46
C GLU A 103 17.35 -10.80 -2.93
N PHE A 104 16.19 -10.15 -3.10
CA PHE A 104 15.87 -8.88 -2.45
C PHE A 104 14.76 -9.12 -1.43
N SER A 105 15.14 -9.23 -0.16
CA SER A 105 14.22 -9.34 0.98
C SER A 105 14.03 -7.98 1.64
N GLN A 106 12.77 -7.59 1.87
CA GLN A 106 12.47 -6.37 2.63
C GLN A 106 12.93 -6.48 4.09
N PHE A 107 12.89 -7.68 4.68
CA PHE A 107 13.36 -7.92 6.04
C PHE A 107 14.88 -7.80 6.14
N HIS A 108 15.61 -8.40 5.21
CA HIS A 108 17.06 -8.24 5.14
C HIS A 108 17.45 -6.77 4.96
N GLY A 109 16.76 -6.05 4.06
CA GLY A 109 16.99 -4.61 3.87
C GLY A 109 16.73 -3.79 5.14
N ALA A 110 15.65 -4.09 5.87
CA ALA A 110 15.35 -3.44 7.15
C ALA A 110 16.42 -3.76 8.21
N GLN A 111 16.88 -5.00 8.30
CA GLN A 111 17.95 -5.41 9.22
C GLN A 111 19.27 -4.68 8.89
N MET A 112 19.65 -4.61 7.62
CA MET A 112 20.85 -3.86 7.19
C MET A 112 20.79 -2.39 7.59
N ILE A 113 19.60 -1.77 7.53
CA ILE A 113 19.39 -0.39 7.99
C ILE A 113 19.54 -0.31 9.50
N ALA A 114 18.90 -1.23 10.24
CA ALA A 114 19.01 -1.28 11.70
C ALA A 114 20.47 -1.42 12.16
N ASP A 115 21.21 -2.36 11.58
CA ASP A 115 22.62 -2.59 11.90
C ASP A 115 23.50 -1.39 11.51
N LYS A 116 23.24 -0.77 10.36
CA LYS A 116 24.04 0.36 9.86
C LYS A 116 23.92 1.60 10.74
N TYR A 117 22.75 1.83 11.32
CA TYR A 117 22.44 3.02 12.12
C TYR A 117 22.28 2.71 13.62
N ASP A 118 22.68 1.51 14.04
CA ASP A 118 22.61 1.03 15.42
C ASP A 118 21.21 1.13 16.05
N PHE A 119 20.15 0.92 15.25
CA PHE A 119 18.79 0.85 15.79
C PHE A 119 18.58 -0.45 16.53
N THR A 120 18.40 -0.34 17.84
CA THR A 120 18.18 -1.51 18.68
C THR A 120 16.78 -2.07 18.49
N ARG A 121 16.60 -3.33 18.90
CA ARG A 121 15.27 -3.94 18.98
C ARG A 121 14.31 -3.11 19.84
N GLU A 122 14.81 -2.56 20.95
CA GLU A 122 14.03 -1.74 21.88
C GLU A 122 13.58 -0.43 21.23
N ASP A 123 14.42 0.22 20.42
CA ASP A 123 14.06 1.44 19.68
C ASP A 123 12.91 1.18 18.71
N MET A 124 13.01 0.10 17.93
CA MET A 124 12.00 -0.27 16.95
C MET A 124 10.68 -0.69 17.60
N ASP A 125 10.74 -1.48 18.67
CA ASP A 125 9.55 -1.88 19.42
C ASP A 125 8.90 -0.67 20.11
N THR A 126 9.69 0.27 20.65
CA THR A 126 9.18 1.53 21.24
C THR A 126 8.47 2.37 20.18
N TYR A 127 9.04 2.49 18.98
CA TYR A 127 8.41 3.21 17.88
C TYR A 127 7.09 2.55 17.46
N ALA A 128 7.07 1.24 17.29
CA ALA A 128 5.88 0.50 16.88
C ALA A 128 4.78 0.53 17.96
N LEU A 129 5.12 0.44 19.25
CA LEU A 129 4.17 0.64 20.35
C LEU A 129 3.58 2.05 20.31
N GLY A 130 4.42 3.08 20.15
CA GLY A 130 3.99 4.46 19.99
C GLY A 130 3.07 4.67 18.79
N SER A 131 3.29 3.95 17.69
CA SER A 131 2.42 3.96 16.52
C SER A 131 1.01 3.44 16.86
N HIS A 132 0.91 2.31 17.55
CA HIS A 132 -0.38 1.77 18.01
C HIS A 132 -1.11 2.69 18.98
N VAL A 133 -0.39 3.34 19.91
CA VAL A 133 -0.98 4.32 20.84
C VAL A 133 -1.57 5.51 20.09
N LYS A 134 -0.85 6.08 19.12
CA LYS A 134 -1.33 7.20 18.30
C LYS A 134 -2.53 6.81 17.46
N ALA A 135 -2.47 5.64 16.80
CA ALA A 135 -3.57 5.16 15.97
C ALA A 135 -4.84 4.89 16.81
N ALA A 136 -4.69 4.30 18.01
CA ALA A 136 -5.81 4.12 18.92
C ALA A 136 -6.44 5.46 19.33
N ALA A 137 -5.62 6.44 19.72
CA ALA A 137 -6.13 7.77 20.07
C ALA A 137 -6.85 8.46 18.90
N ALA A 138 -6.35 8.34 17.66
CA ALA A 138 -6.98 8.90 16.47
C ALA A 138 -8.31 8.22 16.12
N ILE A 139 -8.40 6.89 16.28
CA ILE A 139 -9.66 6.15 16.14
C ILE A 139 -10.66 6.61 17.20
N ASP A 140 -10.23 6.66 18.47
CA ASP A 140 -11.10 6.98 19.60
C ASP A 140 -11.60 8.44 19.54
N SER A 141 -10.82 9.36 18.97
CA SER A 141 -11.23 10.74 18.71
C SER A 141 -12.09 10.91 17.45
N GLY A 142 -12.29 9.85 16.66
CA GLY A 142 -13.03 9.88 15.41
C GLY A 142 -12.30 10.57 14.24
N ALA A 143 -10.97 10.71 14.30
CA ALA A 143 -10.19 11.45 13.30
C ALA A 143 -10.37 10.89 11.88
N PHE A 144 -10.55 9.58 11.75
CA PHE A 144 -10.67 8.90 10.46
C PHE A 144 -12.12 8.79 9.95
N LYS A 145 -13.12 9.24 10.70
CA LYS A 145 -14.54 9.09 10.30
C LYS A 145 -14.90 9.86 9.04
N ALA A 146 -14.14 10.90 8.69
CA ALA A 146 -14.35 11.68 7.47
C ALA A 146 -13.73 11.02 6.21
N GLU A 147 -12.70 10.18 6.38
CA GLU A 147 -11.92 9.59 5.28
C GLU A 147 -12.19 8.10 5.05
N ILE A 148 -12.62 7.36 6.08
CA ILE A 148 -13.01 5.95 5.93
C ILE A 148 -14.43 5.86 5.37
N ILE A 149 -14.55 5.23 4.20
CA ILE A 149 -15.83 4.85 3.61
C ILE A 149 -16.20 3.44 4.08
N PRO A 150 -17.32 3.24 4.80
CA PRO A 150 -17.70 1.92 5.31
C PRO A 150 -17.91 0.89 4.19
N VAL A 151 -17.38 -0.32 4.40
CA VAL A 151 -17.53 -1.46 3.47
C VAL A 151 -18.43 -2.52 4.10
N VAL A 152 -19.47 -2.93 3.38
CA VAL A 152 -20.34 -4.03 3.83
C VAL A 152 -19.68 -5.36 3.46
N THR A 153 -19.38 -6.17 4.46
CA THR A 153 -18.79 -7.50 4.31
C THR A 153 -19.75 -8.57 4.84
N PRO A 154 -19.52 -9.86 4.53
CA PRO A 154 -20.29 -10.95 5.15
C PRO A 154 -20.24 -10.98 6.69
N GLN A 155 -19.19 -10.39 7.28
CA GLN A 155 -18.97 -10.34 8.73
C GLN A 155 -19.59 -9.09 9.38
N GLY A 156 -20.09 -8.14 8.59
CA GLY A 156 -20.67 -6.89 9.05
C GLY A 156 -20.10 -5.68 8.31
N VAL A 157 -20.41 -4.49 8.81
CA VAL A 157 -19.88 -3.24 8.28
C VAL A 157 -18.46 -3.04 8.82
N PHE A 158 -17.49 -2.92 7.92
CA PHE A 158 -16.12 -2.54 8.22
C PHE A 158 -16.00 -1.01 8.06
N ASP A 159 -15.85 -0.27 9.16
CA ASP A 159 -15.79 1.20 9.18
C ASP A 159 -14.64 1.76 10.03
N THR A 160 -13.75 0.88 10.50
CA THR A 160 -12.69 1.17 11.45
C THR A 160 -11.54 0.18 11.23
N ASP A 161 -10.30 0.67 11.17
CA ASP A 161 -9.11 -0.18 11.00
C ASP A 161 -8.96 -1.19 12.16
N ASP A 162 -8.73 -2.46 11.81
CA ASP A 162 -8.66 -3.59 12.74
C ASP A 162 -7.22 -4.03 13.08
N GLY A 163 -6.22 -3.40 12.46
CA GLY A 163 -4.80 -3.66 12.70
C GLY A 163 -4.25 -3.07 14.01
N VAL A 164 -4.98 -2.15 14.64
CA VAL A 164 -4.51 -1.45 15.85
C VAL A 164 -4.58 -2.35 17.08
N ARG A 165 -3.42 -2.69 17.66
CA ARG A 165 -3.30 -3.47 18.90
C ARG A 165 -3.31 -2.54 20.11
N ARG A 166 -4.45 -2.45 20.79
CA ARG A 166 -4.60 -1.67 22.04
C ARG A 166 -3.95 -2.38 23.23
N GLY A 167 -3.38 -1.61 24.14
CA GLY A 167 -2.80 -2.13 25.38
C GLY A 167 -1.53 -2.97 25.21
N GLY A 168 -0.81 -2.82 24.10
CA GLY A 168 0.50 -3.44 23.92
C GLY A 168 1.50 -2.98 24.99
N THR A 169 2.47 -3.83 25.31
CA THR A 169 3.56 -3.51 26.25
C THR A 169 4.89 -3.92 25.65
N MET A 170 5.98 -3.31 26.14
CA MET A 170 7.32 -3.67 25.70
C MET A 170 7.65 -5.13 26.02
N GLU A 171 7.16 -5.65 27.14
CA GLU A 171 7.35 -7.06 27.53
C GLU A 171 6.66 -8.01 26.55
N ALA A 172 5.44 -7.68 26.13
CA ALA A 172 4.70 -8.48 25.16
C ALA A 172 5.37 -8.45 23.79
N MET A 173 5.90 -7.29 23.36
CA MET A 173 6.61 -7.14 22.10
C MET A 173 7.95 -7.89 22.11
N ALA A 174 8.70 -7.84 23.22
CA ALA A 174 9.95 -8.57 23.39
C ALA A 174 9.78 -10.10 23.25
N ALA A 175 8.60 -10.63 23.58
CA ALA A 175 8.26 -12.05 23.40
C ALA A 175 7.96 -12.46 21.95
N VAL A 176 7.80 -11.50 21.04
CA VAL A 176 7.53 -11.77 19.62
C VAL A 176 8.79 -12.26 18.93
N LYS A 177 8.64 -13.38 18.22
CA LYS A 177 9.74 -14.03 17.49
C LYS A 177 10.27 -13.14 16.37
N GLU A 178 11.58 -13.18 16.22
CA GLU A 178 12.31 -12.63 15.09
C GLU A 178 11.88 -13.30 13.79
N LEU A 179 11.76 -12.51 12.72
CA LEU A 179 11.42 -13.03 11.39
C LEU A 179 12.58 -13.78 10.75
N GLU A 180 13.80 -13.33 11.02
CA GLU A 180 15.04 -14.00 10.64
C GLU A 180 15.86 -14.26 11.90
N LYS A 181 16.50 -15.44 11.97
CA LYS A 181 17.24 -15.88 13.16
C LYS A 181 18.40 -14.93 13.46
N GLY A 182 18.40 -14.35 14.66
CA GLY A 182 19.45 -13.43 15.11
C GLY A 182 19.27 -12.00 14.62
N GLY A 183 18.12 -11.67 14.03
CA GLY A 183 17.75 -10.32 13.65
C GLY A 183 16.98 -9.58 14.76
N SER A 184 16.64 -8.33 14.51
CA SER A 184 15.84 -7.49 15.40
C SER A 184 14.46 -7.15 14.82
N ILE A 185 14.17 -7.57 13.58
CA ILE A 185 12.88 -7.37 12.93
C ILE A 185 11.89 -8.47 13.36
N THR A 186 10.68 -8.06 13.75
CA THR A 186 9.57 -8.94 14.17
C THR A 186 8.25 -8.52 13.55
N ALA A 187 7.23 -9.38 13.66
CA ALA A 187 5.86 -9.01 13.29
C ALA A 187 5.28 -7.86 14.14
N ALA A 188 5.86 -7.57 15.31
CA ALA A 188 5.42 -6.47 16.18
C ALA A 188 6.02 -5.11 15.77
N ASN A 189 7.13 -5.09 15.04
CA ASN A 189 7.79 -3.86 14.59
C ASN A 189 7.87 -3.73 13.05
N ALA A 190 7.16 -4.60 12.33
CA ALA A 190 6.97 -4.56 10.88
C ALA A 190 5.51 -4.20 10.52
N SER A 191 5.28 -3.73 9.30
CA SER A 191 3.93 -3.47 8.81
C SER A 191 3.12 -4.77 8.70
N GLN A 192 1.82 -4.67 8.98
CA GLN A 192 0.89 -5.78 8.84
C GLN A 192 0.50 -6.00 7.38
N MET A 193 0.12 -7.22 7.06
CA MET A 193 -0.52 -7.55 5.78
C MET A 193 -2.00 -7.19 5.89
N THR A 194 -2.49 -6.32 5.01
CA THR A 194 -3.85 -5.77 5.08
C THR A 194 -4.51 -5.76 3.72
N ASP A 195 -5.83 -5.73 3.71
CA ASP A 195 -6.64 -5.45 2.52
C ASP A 195 -7.08 -3.98 2.57
N GLY A 196 -7.06 -3.27 1.44
CA GLY A 196 -7.49 -1.88 1.42
C GLY A 196 -7.50 -1.23 0.04
N ALA A 197 -8.23 -0.12 -0.06
CA ALA A 197 -8.23 0.75 -1.23
C ALA A 197 -8.34 2.21 -0.82
N SER A 198 -7.78 3.11 -1.62
CA SER A 198 -7.86 4.56 -1.43
C SER A 198 -8.01 5.26 -2.77
N ALA A 199 -8.61 6.46 -2.76
CA ALA A 199 -8.73 7.28 -3.95
C ALA A 199 -8.72 8.77 -3.60
N ALA A 200 -8.08 9.56 -4.45
CA ALA A 200 -8.10 11.01 -4.44
C ALA A 200 -8.46 11.52 -5.83
N MET A 201 -9.33 12.53 -5.89
CA MET A 201 -9.63 13.23 -7.12
C MET A 201 -8.76 14.48 -7.21
N ILE A 202 -7.88 14.50 -8.20
CA ILE A 202 -7.01 15.64 -8.49
C ILE A 202 -7.63 16.40 -9.65
N VAL A 203 -7.73 17.73 -9.53
CA VAL A 203 -8.41 18.58 -10.51
C VAL A 203 -7.56 19.79 -10.86
N SER A 204 -7.66 20.26 -12.10
CA SER A 204 -7.11 21.55 -12.51
C SER A 204 -7.90 22.69 -11.85
N GLU A 205 -7.25 23.84 -11.62
CA GLU A 205 -7.95 25.05 -11.15
C GLU A 205 -9.11 25.43 -12.09
N ALA A 206 -8.91 25.25 -13.40
CA ALA A 206 -9.95 25.49 -14.40
C ALA A 206 -11.14 24.54 -14.24
N ALA A 207 -10.90 23.25 -13.97
CA ALA A 207 -11.95 22.29 -13.70
C ALA A 207 -12.68 22.60 -12.39
N LEU A 208 -11.95 23.01 -11.36
CA LEU A 208 -12.49 23.44 -10.07
C LEU A 208 -13.43 24.63 -10.26
N LYS A 209 -13.05 25.67 -11.03
CA LYS A 209 -13.91 26.83 -11.31
C LYS A 209 -15.19 26.49 -12.09
N ARG A 210 -15.17 25.43 -12.90
CA ARG A 210 -16.34 24.96 -13.67
C ARG A 210 -17.32 24.11 -12.84
N LYS A 211 -16.92 23.67 -11.64
CA LYS A 211 -17.66 22.71 -10.81
C LYS A 211 -17.86 23.29 -9.41
N THR A 212 -19.01 23.06 -8.79
CA THR A 212 -19.24 23.48 -7.40
C THR A 212 -18.66 22.45 -6.41
N VAL A 213 -17.35 22.17 -6.52
CA VAL A 213 -16.65 21.29 -5.57
C VAL A 213 -15.65 22.10 -4.76
N CYS A 214 -15.61 21.87 -3.44
CA CYS A 214 -14.65 22.51 -2.55
C CYS A 214 -13.33 21.72 -2.56
N PRO A 215 -12.17 22.37 -2.71
CA PRO A 215 -10.89 21.69 -2.57
C PRO A 215 -10.67 21.26 -1.10
N LEU A 216 -10.04 20.10 -0.90
CA LEU A 216 -9.59 19.64 0.41
C LEU A 216 -8.22 20.21 0.79
N SER A 217 -7.40 20.51 -0.22
CA SER A 217 -6.05 21.07 -0.10
C SER A 217 -5.65 21.72 -1.43
N ASP A 218 -4.78 22.73 -1.36
CA ASP A 218 -4.18 23.41 -2.51
C ASP A 218 -2.82 22.81 -2.90
#